data_AF-A0ABD2T4L1-F1
#
_entry.id   AF-A0ABD2T4L1-F1
#
_cell.length_a   1.000
_cell.length_b   1.000
_cell.length_c   1.000
_cell.angle_alpha   90.00
_cell.angle_beta   90.00
_cell.angle_gamma   90.00
#
_symmetry.space_group_name_H-M   'P 1'
#
loop_
_entity.id
_entity.type
_entity.pdbx_description
1 polymer ?
#
loop_
_entity_poly.entity_id
_entity_poly.type
_entity_poly.pdbx_seq_one_letter_code
_entity_poly.pdbx_strand_id
1 'polypeptide(L)'
;MVISWLLNSLFKDIAERVLYSRTASDIWKELEDIFGQSNGAMFYQLKKKLSDPQQGVSDIAGYYTKVKRIWDELDSLDTCNYCTCECSCGGKGKTLKSHHVGRIIQFLMELNDTYLGVRSNILMTSHFPSINHAYSLLIHDEKQREIKVAQHSSETAFMASHLFSL
;
A
#
# COMPACT_ATOMS: atom_id res chain seq x y z
N MET A 1 -32.02 -24.20 13.90
CA MET A 1 -30.78 -24.22 14.70
C MET A 1 -29.73 -23.17 14.29
N VAL A 2 -29.79 -22.55 13.10
CA VAL A 2 -28.78 -21.53 12.68
C VAL A 2 -29.11 -20.11 13.20
N ILE A 3 -30.36 -19.68 13.13
CA ILE A 3 -30.79 -18.34 13.59
C ILE A 3 -30.49 -18.12 15.08
N SER A 4 -30.86 -19.06 15.94
CA SER A 4 -30.59 -18.97 17.38
C SER A 4 -29.09 -18.93 17.71
N TRP A 5 -28.26 -19.63 16.93
CA TRP A 5 -26.80 -19.58 17.10
C TRP A 5 -26.23 -18.22 16.69
N LEU A 6 -26.69 -17.66 15.57
CA LEU A 6 -26.31 -16.32 15.14
C LEU A 6 -26.73 -15.26 16.16
N LEU A 7 -27.99 -15.26 16.60
CA LEU A 7 -28.48 -14.28 17.59
C LEU A 7 -27.74 -14.36 18.93
N ASN A 8 -27.36 -15.56 19.38
CA ASN A 8 -26.60 -15.74 20.62
C ASN A 8 -25.11 -15.39 20.49
N SER A 9 -24.59 -15.28 19.26
CA SER A 9 -23.20 -14.92 18.99
C SER A 9 -23.00 -13.42 18.78
N LEU A 10 -24.09 -12.65 18.69
CA LEU A 10 -24.08 -11.21 18.50
C LEU A 10 -24.14 -10.47 19.84
N PHE A 11 -23.57 -9.27 19.86
CA PHE A 11 -23.84 -8.34 20.96
C PHE A 11 -25.33 -7.98 20.96
N LYS A 12 -25.87 -7.75 22.17
CA LYS A 12 -27.33 -7.62 22.38
C LYS A 12 -27.95 -6.52 21.53
N ASP A 13 -27.27 -5.40 21.40
CA ASP A 13 -27.63 -4.24 20.58
C ASP A 13 -27.65 -4.53 19.08
N ILE A 14 -26.84 -5.49 18.60
CA ILE A 14 -26.83 -5.95 17.21
C ILE A 14 -27.91 -7.02 17.00
N ALA A 15 -28.05 -7.94 17.95
CA ALA A 15 -29.06 -9.00 17.92
C ALA A 15 -30.49 -8.44 17.87
N GLU A 16 -30.76 -7.35 18.60
CA GLU A 16 -32.06 -6.67 18.59
C GLU A 16 -32.46 -6.13 17.21
N ARG A 17 -31.50 -5.75 16.35
CA ARG A 17 -31.78 -5.24 15.00
C ARG A 17 -32.23 -6.34 14.04
N VAL A 18 -31.62 -7.52 14.15
CA VAL A 18 -31.87 -8.65 13.26
C VAL A 18 -32.86 -9.68 13.84
N LEU A 19 -33.46 -9.37 15.00
CA LEU A 19 -34.30 -10.30 15.79
C LEU A 19 -35.51 -10.82 15.01
N TYR A 20 -36.09 -9.97 14.15
CA TYR A 20 -37.29 -10.28 13.39
C TYR A 20 -37.02 -10.85 11.99
N SER A 21 -35.75 -11.07 11.65
CA SER A 21 -35.34 -11.62 10.37
C SER A 21 -35.79 -13.07 10.23
N ARG A 22 -36.43 -13.37 9.09
CA ARG A 22 -37.15 -14.65 8.87
C ARG A 22 -36.20 -15.79 8.55
N THR A 23 -35.03 -15.48 7.99
CA THR A 23 -34.03 -16.46 7.61
C THR A 23 -32.64 -16.04 8.11
N ALA A 24 -31.76 -17.02 8.28
CA ALA A 24 -30.34 -16.75 8.55
C ALA A 24 -29.68 -15.93 7.43
N SER A 25 -30.19 -16.05 6.19
CA SER A 25 -29.73 -15.25 5.05
C SER A 25 -30.09 -13.77 5.21
N ASP A 26 -31.29 -13.47 5.71
CA ASP A 26 -31.71 -12.09 5.97
C ASP A 26 -30.88 -11.46 7.10
N ILE A 27 -30.62 -12.22 8.17
CA ILE A 27 -29.71 -11.81 9.25
C ILE A 27 -28.32 -11.49 8.69
N TRP A 28 -27.79 -12.36 7.82
CA TRP A 28 -26.46 -12.17 7.23
C TRP A 28 -26.41 -10.92 6.35
N LYS A 29 -27.41 -10.70 5.48
CA LYS A 29 -27.49 -9.51 4.61
C LYS A 29 -27.56 -8.22 5.42
N GLU A 30 -28.34 -8.19 6.49
CA GLU A 30 -28.48 -7.01 7.33
C GLU A 30 -27.18 -6.69 8.10
N LEU A 31 -26.46 -7.72 8.55
CA LEU A 31 -25.11 -7.56 9.11
C LEU A 31 -24.11 -7.08 8.03
N GLU A 32 -24.20 -7.61 6.82
CA GLU A 32 -23.36 -7.20 5.69
C GLU A 32 -23.62 -5.75 5.27
N ASP A 33 -24.87 -5.28 5.28
CA ASP A 33 -25.20 -3.89 4.95
C ASP A 33 -24.65 -2.91 5.99
N ILE A 34 -24.68 -3.29 7.28
CA ILE A 34 -24.22 -2.43 8.39
C ILE A 34 -22.69 -2.46 8.51
N PHE A 35 -22.10 -3.65 8.51
CA PHE A 35 -20.68 -3.84 8.81
C PHE A 35 -19.82 -4.01 7.54
N GLY A 36 -20.40 -4.42 6.42
CA GLY A 36 -19.72 -4.42 5.12
C GLY A 36 -19.41 -3.01 4.60
N GLN A 37 -20.23 -2.01 4.95
CA GLN A 37 -19.91 -0.60 4.66
C GLN A 37 -18.67 -0.11 5.41
N SER A 38 -18.38 -0.63 6.61
CA SER A 38 -17.14 -0.32 7.34
C SER A 38 -15.92 -0.70 6.50
N ASN A 39 -15.97 -1.82 5.78
CA ASN A 39 -14.90 -2.21 4.86
C ASN A 39 -14.77 -1.24 3.69
N GLY A 40 -15.89 -0.73 3.16
CA GLY A 40 -15.89 0.29 2.11
C GLY A 40 -15.30 1.64 2.56
N ALA A 41 -15.69 2.12 3.74
CA ALA A 41 -15.15 3.35 4.32
C ALA A 41 -13.65 3.21 4.64
N MET A 42 -13.24 2.07 5.19
CA MET A 42 -11.83 1.77 5.46
C MET A 42 -11.02 1.68 4.17
N PHE A 43 -11.53 0.99 3.15
CA PHE A 43 -10.92 0.93 1.83
C PHE A 43 -10.72 2.31 1.21
N TYR A 44 -11.75 3.17 1.28
CA TYR A 44 -11.65 4.55 0.81
C TYR A 44 -10.58 5.34 1.58
N GLN A 45 -10.54 5.24 2.91
CA GLN A 45 -9.53 5.92 3.73
C GLN A 45 -8.11 5.47 3.38
N LEU A 46 -7.89 4.16 3.21
CA LEU A 46 -6.60 3.60 2.84
C LEU A 46 -6.18 4.04 1.43
N LYS A 47 -7.10 4.01 0.46
CA LYS A 47 -6.85 4.52 -0.90
C LYS A 47 -6.51 6.01 -0.88
N LYS A 48 -7.19 6.80 -0.05
CA LYS A 48 -6.91 8.23 0.12
C LYS A 48 -5.53 8.48 0.73
N LYS A 49 -5.14 7.74 1.78
CA LYS A 49 -3.79 7.81 2.37
C LYS A 49 -2.70 7.47 1.36
N LEU A 50 -3.00 6.55 0.45
CA LEU A 50 -2.14 6.10 -0.63
C LEU A 50 -2.23 7.00 -1.89
N SER A 51 -2.99 8.10 -1.84
CA SER A 51 -2.97 9.14 -2.88
C SER A 51 -2.50 10.46 -2.31
N ASP A 52 -2.22 10.51 -1.01
CA ASP A 52 -1.71 11.68 -0.33
C ASP A 52 -0.21 11.75 -0.62
N PRO A 53 0.23 12.72 -1.43
CA PRO A 53 1.62 12.79 -1.81
C PRO A 53 2.44 13.18 -0.58
N GLN A 54 3.43 12.36 -0.23
CA GLN A 54 4.81 12.80 0.03
C GLN A 54 5.62 11.69 0.69
N GLN A 55 6.59 11.14 -0.05
CA GLN A 55 7.83 10.64 0.57
C GLN A 55 8.38 11.66 1.60
N GLY A 56 8.17 12.95 1.34
CA GLY A 56 8.48 14.04 2.26
C GLY A 56 10.00 14.09 2.51
N VAL A 57 10.37 14.07 3.79
CA VAL A 57 11.76 13.96 4.27
C VAL A 57 12.14 12.53 4.69
N SER A 58 11.26 11.53 4.50
CA SER A 58 11.65 10.15 4.80
C SER A 58 12.54 9.55 3.70
N ASP A 59 13.48 8.72 4.15
CA ASP A 59 14.30 7.86 3.30
C ASP A 59 13.45 6.85 2.55
N ILE A 60 14.03 6.23 1.51
CA ILE A 60 13.32 5.25 0.68
C ILE A 60 12.82 4.06 1.51
N ALA A 61 13.59 3.62 2.51
CA ALA A 61 13.21 2.50 3.39
C ALA A 61 11.98 2.83 4.24
N GLY A 62 11.95 3.99 4.89
CA GLY A 62 10.84 4.44 5.71
C GLY A 62 9.58 4.66 4.87
N TYR A 63 9.72 5.25 3.68
CA TYR A 63 8.60 5.45 2.76
C TYR A 63 8.03 4.11 2.26
N TYR A 64 8.87 3.19 1.79
CA TYR A 64 8.44 1.88 1.32
C TYR A 64 7.68 1.10 2.41
N THR A 65 8.14 1.16 3.66
CA THR A 65 7.50 0.48 4.79
C THR A 65 6.08 1.02 5.04
N LYS A 66 5.88 2.34 4.97
CA LYS A 66 4.56 2.98 5.12
C LYS A 66 3.60 2.52 4.02
N VAL A 67 4.05 2.59 2.76
CA VAL A 67 3.25 2.20 1.58
C VAL A 67 2.89 0.71 1.64
N LYS A 68 3.87 -0.14 1.98
CA LYS A 68 3.66 -1.58 2.12
C LYS A 68 2.61 -1.91 3.17
N ARG A 69 2.65 -1.26 4.33
CA ARG A 69 1.64 -1.44 5.38
C ARG A 69 0.22 -1.16 4.88
N ILE A 70 0.03 -0.09 4.09
CA ILE A 70 -1.29 0.25 3.52
C ILE A 70 -1.73 -0.81 2.51
N TRP A 71 -0.82 -1.31 1.68
CA TRP A 71 -1.14 -2.40 0.75
C TRP A 71 -1.52 -3.69 1.46
N ASP A 72 -0.79 -4.07 2.51
CA ASP A 72 -1.08 -5.27 3.30
C ASP A 72 -2.47 -5.14 3.97
N GLU A 73 -2.82 -3.94 4.44
CA GLU A 73 -4.14 -3.66 5.02
C GLU A 73 -5.25 -3.71 3.95
N LEU A 74 -5.03 -3.15 2.75
CA LEU A 74 -5.95 -3.28 1.62
C LEU A 74 -6.14 -4.74 1.18
N ASP A 75 -5.07 -5.53 1.17
CA ASP A 75 -5.11 -6.96 0.83
C ASP A 75 -5.89 -7.77 1.87
N SER A 76 -5.88 -7.34 3.14
CA SER A 76 -6.66 -7.97 4.20
C SER A 76 -8.17 -7.71 4.09
N LEU A 77 -8.55 -6.58 3.46
CA LEU A 77 -9.96 -6.24 3.18
C LEU A 77 -10.51 -6.94 1.94
N ASP A 78 -9.64 -7.41 1.04
CA ASP A 78 -10.06 -8.13 -0.16
C ASP A 78 -10.51 -9.56 0.20
N THR A 79 -11.83 -9.70 0.34
CA THR A 79 -12.49 -10.96 0.70
C THR A 79 -12.32 -12.04 -0.38
N CYS A 80 -11.92 -11.66 -1.60
CA CYS A 80 -11.71 -12.57 -2.72
C CYS A 80 -10.43 -13.44 -2.59
N ASN A 81 -9.49 -13.06 -1.72
CA ASN A 81 -8.26 -13.81 -1.49
C ASN A 81 -8.47 -15.20 -0.86
N TYR A 82 -9.64 -15.43 -0.24
CA TYR A 82 -9.95 -16.68 0.46
C TYR A 82 -10.94 -17.59 -0.28
N CYS A 83 -11.42 -17.24 -1.49
CA CYS A 83 -12.23 -18.20 -2.21
C CYS A 83 -11.36 -19.42 -2.54
N THR A 84 -11.73 -20.61 -2.12
CA THR A 84 -11.10 -21.86 -2.59
C THR A 84 -11.75 -22.36 -3.88
N CYS A 85 -12.76 -21.64 -4.37
CA CYS A 85 -13.50 -22.00 -5.56
C CYS A 85 -12.67 -21.86 -6.85
N GLU A 86 -12.78 -22.84 -7.75
CA GLU A 86 -12.55 -22.66 -9.19
C GLU A 86 -13.71 -21.83 -9.78
N CYS A 87 -13.87 -20.56 -9.36
CA CYS A 87 -14.88 -19.71 -10.01
C CYS A 87 -14.40 -19.26 -11.39
N SER A 88 -15.29 -19.32 -12.39
CA SER A 88 -15.08 -18.72 -13.72
C SER A 88 -15.03 -17.19 -13.70
N CYS A 89 -15.11 -16.59 -12.50
CA CYS A 89 -15.00 -15.18 -12.22
C CYS A 89 -13.68 -14.56 -12.75
N GLY A 90 -12.65 -15.37 -13.04
CA GLY A 90 -11.35 -14.88 -13.52
C GLY A 90 -10.60 -13.98 -12.53
N GLY A 91 -11.13 -13.84 -11.30
CA GLY A 91 -10.76 -12.81 -10.33
C GLY A 91 -9.49 -13.08 -9.53
N LYS A 92 -8.95 -14.30 -9.50
CA LYS A 92 -7.69 -14.54 -8.77
C LYS A 92 -6.45 -14.18 -9.59
N GLY A 93 -6.45 -14.52 -10.89
CA GLY A 93 -5.27 -14.36 -11.75
C GLY A 93 -5.13 -12.97 -12.39
N LYS A 94 -6.24 -12.31 -12.75
CA LYS A 94 -6.22 -10.97 -13.37
C LYS A 94 -5.99 -9.84 -12.36
N THR A 95 -6.53 -10.00 -11.16
CA THR A 95 -6.45 -9.00 -10.08
C THR A 95 -5.03 -8.92 -9.52
N LEU A 96 -4.36 -10.06 -9.30
CA LEU A 96 -2.99 -10.09 -8.77
C LEU A 96 -1.96 -9.42 -9.71
N LYS A 97 -1.98 -9.74 -11.01
CA LYS A 97 -1.05 -9.13 -11.99
C LYS A 97 -1.30 -7.63 -12.20
N SER A 98 -2.57 -7.21 -12.23
CA SER A 98 -2.93 -5.78 -12.34
C SER A 98 -2.53 -5.00 -11.07
N HIS A 99 -2.69 -5.62 -9.89
CA HIS A 99 -2.25 -5.04 -8.62
C HIS A 99 -0.74 -4.80 -8.58
N HIS A 100 0.08 -5.70 -9.12
CA HIS A 100 1.54 -5.54 -9.10
C HIS A 100 2.03 -4.31 -9.87
N VAL A 101 1.59 -4.13 -11.11
CA VAL A 101 1.99 -2.97 -11.93
C VAL A 101 1.42 -1.68 -11.33
N GLY A 102 0.17 -1.70 -10.88
CA GLY A 102 -0.46 -0.56 -10.22
C GLY A 102 0.31 -0.11 -8.97
N ARG A 103 0.77 -1.05 -8.13
CA ARG A 103 1.59 -0.75 -6.94
C ARG A 103 2.93 -0.11 -7.28
N ILE A 104 3.58 -0.56 -8.34
CA ILE A 104 4.86 0.04 -8.78
C ILE A 104 4.63 1.47 -9.26
N ILE A 105 3.65 1.69 -10.13
CA ILE A 105 3.34 3.03 -10.63
C ILE A 105 3.00 3.97 -9.47
N GLN A 106 2.14 3.53 -8.56
CA GLN A 106 1.77 4.30 -7.38
C GLN A 106 2.98 4.63 -6.49
N PHE A 107 3.80 3.63 -6.20
CA PHE A 107 5.03 3.82 -5.42
C PHE A 107 5.95 4.85 -6.06
N LEU A 108 6.13 4.81 -7.39
CA LEU A 108 6.99 5.73 -8.14
C LEU A 108 6.40 7.15 -8.29
N MET A 109 5.08 7.29 -8.42
CA MET A 109 4.42 8.58 -8.60
C MET A 109 4.59 9.50 -7.40
N GLU A 110 4.63 8.93 -6.20
CA GLU A 110 4.67 9.65 -4.92
C GLU A 110 6.09 9.86 -4.37
N LEU A 111 7.12 9.39 -5.10
CA LEU A 111 8.52 9.65 -4.78
C LEU A 111 8.88 11.13 -4.98
N ASN A 112 9.81 11.60 -4.16
CA ASN A 112 10.40 12.94 -4.28
C ASN A 112 11.13 13.09 -5.62
N ASP A 113 11.12 14.31 -6.18
CA ASP A 113 11.77 14.63 -7.46
C ASP A 113 13.28 14.38 -7.46
N THR A 114 13.90 14.30 -6.29
CA THR A 114 15.28 13.86 -6.11
C THR A 114 15.57 12.50 -6.77
N TYR A 115 14.57 11.63 -6.89
CA TYR A 115 14.67 10.31 -7.51
C TYR A 115 14.17 10.26 -8.96
N LEU A 116 13.94 11.42 -9.61
CA LEU A 116 13.47 11.53 -10.99
C LEU A 116 14.25 10.67 -11.99
N GLY A 117 15.59 10.61 -11.83
CA GLY A 117 16.46 9.84 -12.72
C GLY A 117 16.17 8.34 -12.67
N VAL A 118 16.20 7.74 -11.47
CA VAL A 118 15.89 6.32 -11.28
C VAL A 118 14.45 6.01 -11.64
N ARG A 119 13.51 6.90 -11.28
CA ARG A 119 12.10 6.78 -11.67
C ARG A 119 11.95 6.68 -13.19
N SER A 120 12.58 7.59 -13.93
CA SER A 120 12.53 7.59 -15.40
C SER A 120 13.13 6.31 -15.97
N ASN A 121 14.27 5.84 -15.45
CA ASN A 121 14.91 4.60 -15.89
C ASN A 121 14.01 3.38 -15.69
N ILE A 122 13.34 3.27 -14.54
CA ILE A 122 12.39 2.19 -14.26
C ILE A 122 11.21 2.25 -15.25
N LEU A 123 10.65 3.44 -15.50
CA LEU A 123 9.54 3.64 -16.43
C LEU A 123 9.89 3.36 -17.90
N MET A 124 11.16 3.49 -18.28
CA MET A 124 11.67 3.20 -19.63
C MET A 124 12.02 1.73 -19.86
N THR A 125 11.94 0.88 -18.83
CA THR A 125 12.27 -0.55 -18.98
C THR A 125 11.18 -1.28 -19.77
N SER A 126 11.56 -2.16 -20.71
CA SER A 126 10.62 -2.88 -21.59
C SER A 126 9.63 -3.79 -20.86
N HIS A 127 9.98 -4.22 -19.65
CA HIS A 127 9.13 -4.97 -18.73
C HIS A 127 9.23 -4.33 -17.36
N PHE A 128 8.08 -4.06 -16.73
CA PHE A 128 8.08 -3.50 -15.37
C PHE A 128 8.77 -4.46 -14.40
N PRO A 129 9.74 -3.99 -13.60
CA PRO A 129 10.41 -4.82 -12.61
C PRO A 129 9.43 -5.21 -11.50
N SER A 130 9.81 -6.15 -10.62
CA SER A 130 9.03 -6.38 -9.40
C SER A 130 9.15 -5.19 -8.44
N ILE A 131 8.18 -5.04 -7.53
CA ILE A 131 8.23 -3.98 -6.51
C ILE A 131 9.52 -4.05 -5.66
N ASN A 132 9.98 -5.27 -5.33
CA ASN A 132 11.21 -5.47 -4.57
C ASN A 132 12.44 -5.05 -5.38
N HIS A 133 12.45 -5.31 -6.69
CA HIS A 133 13.55 -4.88 -7.55
C HIS A 133 13.58 -3.36 -7.72
N ALA A 134 12.41 -2.72 -7.92
CA ALA A 134 12.29 -1.26 -7.96
C ALA A 134 12.78 -0.62 -6.65
N TYR A 135 12.39 -1.18 -5.50
CA TYR A 135 12.88 -0.77 -4.18
C TYR A 135 14.41 -0.87 -4.06
N SER A 136 15.00 -1.99 -4.47
CA SER A 136 16.46 -2.16 -4.45
C SER A 136 17.21 -1.15 -5.32
N LEU A 137 16.68 -0.81 -6.49
CA LEU A 137 17.26 0.21 -7.37
C LEU A 137 17.26 1.60 -6.71
N LEU A 138 16.16 1.96 -6.03
CA LEU A 138 16.04 3.24 -5.32
C LEU A 138 16.96 3.32 -4.10
N ILE A 139 17.07 2.25 -3.32
CA ILE A 139 18.00 2.16 -2.18
C ILE A 139 19.45 2.29 -2.67
N HIS A 140 19.79 1.67 -3.79
CA HIS A 140 21.11 1.80 -4.36
C HIS A 140 21.43 3.25 -4.75
N ASP A 141 20.50 3.93 -5.42
CA ASP A 141 20.67 5.34 -5.78
C ASP A 141 20.75 6.27 -4.58
N GLU A 142 19.92 6.06 -3.55
CA GLU A 142 19.98 6.81 -2.29
C GLU A 142 21.38 6.75 -1.67
N LYS A 143 21.96 5.55 -1.54
CA LYS A 143 23.32 5.35 -1.02
C LYS A 143 24.40 5.99 -1.90
N GLN A 144 24.26 5.90 -3.23
CA GLN A 144 25.22 6.53 -4.15
C GLN A 144 25.18 8.07 -4.02
N ARG A 145 24.00 8.64 -3.80
CA ARG A 145 23.85 10.09 -3.57
C ARG A 145 24.46 10.53 -2.25
N GLU A 146 24.29 9.77 -1.17
CA GLU A 146 24.94 10.06 0.12
C GLU A 146 26.46 10.14 0.00
N ILE A 147 27.07 9.20 -0.75
CA ILE A 147 28.52 9.20 -1.01
C ILE A 147 28.95 10.46 -1.78
N LYS A 148 28.21 10.83 -2.84
CA LYS A 148 28.52 12.04 -3.64
C LYS A 148 28.43 13.32 -2.81
N VAL A 149 27.42 13.43 -1.94
CA VAL A 149 27.26 14.57 -1.04
C VAL A 149 28.43 14.64 -0.05
N ALA A 150 28.84 13.50 0.52
CA ALA A 150 29.98 13.44 1.44
C ALA A 150 31.29 13.88 0.75
N GLN A 151 31.55 13.43 -0.47
CA GLN A 151 32.74 13.84 -1.24
C GLN A 151 32.75 15.34 -1.52
N HIS A 152 31.63 15.90 -1.98
CA HIS A 152 31.54 17.32 -2.28
C HIS A 152 31.70 18.21 -1.03
N SER A 153 31.19 17.76 0.12
CA SER A 153 31.40 18.45 1.40
C SER A 153 32.86 18.44 1.86
N SER A 154 33.59 17.36 1.58
CA SER A 154 35.02 17.25 1.91
C SER A 154 35.88 18.16 1.01
N GLU A 155 35.57 18.24 -0.28
CA GLU A 155 36.30 19.10 -1.22
C GLU A 155 36.09 20.60 -0.92
N THR A 156 34.85 20.99 -0.61
CA THR A 156 34.52 22.38 -0.25
C THR A 156 35.17 22.80 1.07
N ALA A 157 35.19 21.93 2.09
CA ALA A 157 35.90 22.17 3.34
C ALA A 157 37.42 22.31 3.14
N PHE A 158 38.00 21.48 2.28
CA PHE A 158 39.43 21.55 1.94
C PHE A 158 39.79 22.88 1.27
N MET A 159 39.00 23.32 0.28
CA MET A 159 39.21 24.59 -0.40
C MET A 159 39.05 25.81 0.52
N ALA A 160 38.06 25.78 1.43
CA ALA A 160 37.87 26.84 2.41
C ALA A 160 39.05 26.92 3.39
N SER A 161 39.57 25.79 3.86
CA SER A 161 40.73 25.77 4.76
C SER A 161 42.00 26.35 4.12
N HIS A 162 42.18 26.16 2.80
CA HIS A 162 43.29 26.71 2.04
C HIS A 162 43.16 28.23 1.79
N LEU A 163 41.96 28.78 1.73
CA LEU A 163 41.73 30.22 1.60
C LEU A 163 41.97 31.00 2.90
N PHE A 164 41.79 30.35 4.06
CA PHE A 164 42.02 30.97 5.38
C PHE A 164 43.47 30.85 5.90
N SER A 165 44.35 30.15 5.17
CA SER A 165 45.75 29.93 5.54
C SER A 165 46.74 30.77 4.71
N LEU A 166 46.24 31.74 3.94
CA LEU A 166 46.99 32.80 3.23
C LEU A 166 46.64 34.16 3.84
#